data_AF-A0A7D9I854-F1
#
_entry.id   AF-A0A7D9I854-F1
#
_cell.length_a   1.000
_cell.length_b   1.000
_cell.length_c   1.000
_cell.angle_alpha   90.00
_cell.angle_beta   90.00
_cell.angle_gamma   90.00
#
_symmetry.space_group_name_H-M   'P 1'
#
loop_
_entity.id
_entity.type
_entity.pdbx_description
1 polymer ?
#
loop_
_entity_poly.entity_id
_entity_poly.type
_entity_poly.pdbx_seq_one_letter_code
_entity_poly.pdbx_strand_id
1 'polypeptide(L)'
;MNGTLISSLPKSTDSTRTVTKVIFSLTATLALIGNLMVLVLFARFPKWLKKKHCQCILNLAVTDILTAISLLVVPKFVQDPDAYTVPLGYSSREFYCRIVWSHFIPFSLGITSVYTCLVLAIERWFAVIRPVFYKEKFGVRTMQILIVCSWVAGIAFEAPVIARVEGYQGPNDSKANCKWTVETNKQKSWGLAIFLFAGQTFVPCCLIVFAYVHIFTR
;
A
#
# COMPACT_ATOMS: atom_id res chain seq x y z
N MET A 1 37.86 18.05 -9.75
CA MET A 1 37.89 17.05 -8.65
C MET A 1 37.03 17.64 -7.53
N ASN A 2 35.82 17.19 -7.19
CA ASN A 2 35.30 15.83 -7.01
C ASN A 2 33.80 15.79 -7.32
N GLY A 3 33.43 15.19 -8.45
CA GLY A 3 32.04 14.88 -8.83
C GLY A 3 31.69 13.40 -8.62
N THR A 4 32.39 12.72 -7.72
CA THR A 4 32.47 11.24 -7.67
C THR A 4 31.72 10.58 -6.50
N LEU A 5 30.92 11.31 -5.71
CA LEU A 5 30.29 10.76 -4.50
C LEU A 5 28.77 10.53 -4.57
N ILE A 6 28.11 10.68 -5.73
CA ILE A 6 26.65 10.39 -5.87
C ILE A 6 26.40 9.08 -6.65
N SER A 7 27.43 8.38 -7.12
CA SER A 7 27.27 7.11 -7.88
C SER A 7 27.17 5.85 -7.01
N SER A 8 27.13 5.95 -5.68
CA SER A 8 27.17 4.79 -4.77
C SER A 8 25.79 4.23 -4.38
N LEU A 9 24.78 4.35 -5.24
CA LEU A 9 23.61 3.47 -5.16
C LEU A 9 23.91 2.25 -6.05
N PRO A 10 23.96 1.02 -5.51
CA PRO A 10 24.28 -0.16 -6.30
C PRO A 10 23.26 -0.30 -7.44
N LYS A 11 23.74 -0.28 -8.68
CA LYS A 11 22.95 -0.69 -9.85
C LYS A 11 22.50 -2.13 -9.57
N SER A 12 21.20 -2.36 -9.48
CA SER A 12 20.63 -3.70 -9.26
C SER A 12 21.19 -4.67 -10.29
N THR A 13 21.76 -5.80 -9.87
CA THR A 13 22.20 -6.86 -10.77
C THR A 13 21.00 -7.46 -11.51
N ASP A 14 21.20 -7.93 -12.74
CA ASP A 14 20.12 -8.52 -13.55
C ASP A 14 19.42 -9.69 -12.85
N SER A 15 20.16 -10.44 -12.02
CA SER A 15 19.60 -11.50 -11.18
C SER A 15 18.59 -10.97 -10.15
N THR A 16 18.90 -9.88 -9.43
CA THR A 16 17.97 -9.29 -8.45
C THR A 16 16.71 -8.78 -9.12
N ARG A 17 16.83 -8.10 -10.27
CA ARG A 17 15.68 -7.61 -11.05
C ARG A 17 14.78 -8.75 -11.51
N THR A 18 15.37 -9.86 -11.96
CA THR A 18 14.63 -11.05 -12.39
C THR A 18 13.89 -11.71 -11.23
N VAL A 19 14.55 -11.90 -10.08
CA VAL A 19 13.93 -12.47 -8.88
C VAL A 19 12.77 -11.61 -8.38
N THR A 20 12.95 -10.29 -8.30
CA THR A 20 11.90 -9.36 -7.87
C THR A 20 10.67 -9.40 -8.80
N LYS A 21 10.89 -9.44 -10.12
CA LYS A 21 9.81 -9.60 -11.11
C LYS A 21 9.01 -10.89 -10.91
N VAL A 22 9.71 -12.01 -10.72
CA VAL A 22 9.07 -13.32 -10.51
C VAL A 22 8.24 -13.32 -9.24
N ILE A 23 8.78 -12.82 -8.13
CA ILE A 23 8.07 -12.74 -6.84
C ILE A 23 6.81 -11.88 -6.99
N PHE A 24 6.92 -10.66 -7.52
CA PHE A 24 5.77 -9.77 -7.63
C PHE A 24 4.71 -10.27 -8.61
N SER A 25 5.12 -10.91 -9.72
CA SER A 25 4.19 -11.54 -10.65
C SER A 25 3.42 -12.69 -10.00
N LEU A 26 4.13 -13.55 -9.25
CA LEU A 26 3.49 -14.64 -8.50
C LEU A 26 2.55 -14.10 -7.41
N THR A 27 2.98 -13.09 -6.65
CA THR A 27 2.12 -12.45 -5.64
C THR A 27 0.88 -11.82 -6.26
N ALA A 28 1.02 -11.08 -7.37
CA ALA A 28 -0.10 -10.45 -8.05
C ALA A 28 -1.10 -11.48 -8.61
N THR A 29 -0.62 -12.55 -9.23
CA THR A 29 -1.48 -13.63 -9.76
C THR A 29 -2.23 -14.37 -8.65
N LEU A 30 -1.54 -14.75 -7.57
CA LEU A 30 -2.18 -15.38 -6.41
C LEU A 30 -3.20 -14.45 -5.75
N ALA A 31 -2.86 -13.17 -5.57
CA ALA A 31 -3.76 -12.18 -5.01
C ALA A 31 -5.00 -11.97 -5.87
N LEU A 32 -4.86 -11.92 -7.20
CA LEU A 32 -6.00 -11.82 -8.13
C LEU A 32 -6.90 -13.04 -8.01
N ILE A 33 -6.36 -14.24 -8.14
CA ILE A 33 -7.16 -15.48 -8.13
C ILE A 33 -7.89 -15.63 -6.80
N GLY A 34 -7.17 -15.49 -5.68
CA GLY A 34 -7.74 -15.65 -4.34
C GLY A 34 -8.83 -14.62 -4.05
N ASN A 35 -8.57 -13.35 -4.31
CA ASN A 35 -9.53 -12.29 -3.99
C ASN A 35 -10.70 -12.21 -4.99
N LEU A 36 -10.50 -12.59 -6.27
CA LEU A 36 -11.61 -12.76 -7.21
C LEU A 36 -12.54 -13.88 -6.76
N MET A 37 -12.01 -14.98 -6.24
CA MET A 37 -12.84 -16.05 -5.67
C MET A 37 -13.69 -15.53 -4.50
N VAL A 38 -13.12 -14.70 -3.62
CA VAL A 38 -13.86 -14.05 -2.53
C VAL A 38 -14.99 -13.16 -3.08
N LEU A 39 -14.75 -12.36 -4.13
CA LEU A 39 -15.80 -11.55 -4.76
C LEU A 39 -16.92 -12.42 -5.35
N VAL A 40 -16.58 -13.51 -6.04
CA VAL A 40 -17.56 -14.46 -6.58
C VAL A 40 -18.40 -15.09 -5.46
N LEU A 41 -17.78 -15.44 -4.32
CA LEU A 41 -18.51 -15.94 -3.15
C LEU A 41 -19.51 -14.91 -2.61
N PHE A 42 -19.13 -13.63 -2.53
CA PHE A 42 -20.05 -12.58 -2.11
C PHE A 42 -21.17 -12.32 -3.11
N ALA A 43 -20.89 -12.41 -4.42
CA ALA A 43 -21.91 -12.33 -5.46
C ALA A 43 -22.91 -13.49 -5.37
N ARG A 44 -22.44 -14.70 -5.04
CA ARG A 44 -23.27 -15.89 -4.85
C ARG A 44 -24.06 -15.87 -3.54
N PHE A 45 -23.50 -15.29 -2.48
CA PHE A 45 -24.08 -15.27 -1.13
C PHE A 45 -24.24 -13.84 -0.59
N PRO A 46 -25.09 -12.99 -1.21
CA PRO A 46 -25.21 -11.58 -0.84
C PRO A 46 -25.71 -11.37 0.60
N LYS A 47 -26.39 -12.37 1.18
CA LYS A 47 -26.81 -12.36 2.59
C LYS A 47 -25.62 -12.22 3.56
N TRP A 48 -24.40 -12.62 3.17
CA TRP A 48 -23.20 -12.49 4.00
C TRP A 48 -22.77 -11.04 4.19
N LEU A 49 -23.08 -10.14 3.24
CA LEU A 49 -22.75 -8.70 3.34
C LEU A 49 -23.46 -7.98 4.48
N LYS A 50 -24.51 -8.59 5.04
CA LYS A 50 -25.18 -8.10 6.26
C LYS A 50 -24.32 -8.29 7.51
N LYS A 51 -23.32 -9.17 7.47
CA LYS A 51 -22.40 -9.42 8.59
C LYS A 51 -21.28 -8.38 8.59
N LYS A 52 -20.98 -7.81 9.76
CA LYS A 52 -20.03 -6.71 9.92
C LYS A 52 -18.61 -7.06 9.41
N HIS A 53 -18.10 -8.22 9.80
CA HIS A 53 -16.80 -8.72 9.34
C HIS A 53 -16.73 -8.98 7.83
N CYS A 54 -17.84 -9.38 7.20
CA CYS A 54 -17.88 -9.62 5.76
C CYS A 54 -17.67 -8.32 4.96
N GLN A 55 -18.07 -7.18 5.50
CA GLN A 55 -17.79 -5.87 4.89
C GLN A 55 -16.28 -5.58 4.87
N CYS A 56 -15.56 -5.92 5.94
CA CYS A 56 -14.10 -5.79 5.99
C CYS A 56 -13.41 -6.76 5.04
N ILE A 57 -13.87 -8.02 4.97
CA ILE A 57 -13.32 -9.03 4.03
C ILE A 57 -13.55 -8.60 2.58
N LEU A 58 -14.73 -8.05 2.26
CA LEU A 58 -15.00 -7.49 0.93
C LEU A 58 -14.06 -6.32 0.62
N ASN A 59 -13.89 -5.38 1.56
CA ASN A 59 -12.96 -4.26 1.39
C ASN A 59 -11.53 -4.75 1.16
N LEU A 60 -11.09 -5.76 1.91
CA LEU A 60 -9.79 -6.39 1.77
C LEU A 60 -9.62 -6.99 0.37
N ALA A 61 -10.60 -7.77 -0.10
CA ALA A 61 -10.56 -8.38 -1.42
C ALA A 61 -10.49 -7.35 -2.56
N VAL A 62 -11.27 -6.26 -2.46
CA VAL A 62 -11.21 -5.16 -3.42
C VAL A 62 -9.84 -4.48 -3.39
N THR A 63 -9.31 -4.20 -2.19
CA THR A 63 -8.00 -3.54 -2.01
C THR A 63 -6.87 -4.39 -2.57
N ASP A 64 -6.90 -5.70 -2.33
CA ASP A 64 -5.86 -6.62 -2.81
C ASP A 64 -5.91 -6.83 -4.33
N ILE A 65 -7.10 -6.88 -4.94
CA ILE A 65 -7.25 -6.89 -6.41
C ILE A 65 -6.69 -5.61 -7.02
N LEU A 66 -7.04 -4.45 -6.45
CA LEU A 66 -6.50 -3.16 -6.90
C LEU A 66 -4.97 -3.12 -6.75
N THR A 67 -4.44 -3.68 -5.66
CA THR A 67 -2.99 -3.78 -5.45
C THR A 67 -2.35 -4.64 -6.52
N ALA A 68 -2.91 -5.82 -6.81
CA ALA A 68 -2.39 -6.72 -7.82
C ALA A 68 -2.43 -6.11 -9.23
N ILE A 69 -3.51 -5.44 -9.60
CA ILE A 69 -3.60 -4.68 -10.86
C ILE A 69 -2.52 -3.59 -10.89
N SER A 70 -2.36 -2.84 -9.79
CA SER A 70 -1.35 -1.78 -9.69
C SER A 70 0.07 -2.32 -9.85
N LEU A 71 0.39 -3.48 -9.27
CA LEU A 71 1.70 -4.12 -9.42
C LEU A 71 1.98 -4.54 -10.87
N LEU A 72 0.96 -4.97 -11.62
CA LEU A 72 1.10 -5.33 -13.03
C LEU A 72 1.30 -4.11 -13.94
N VAL A 73 0.65 -2.98 -13.61
CA VAL A 73 0.68 -1.75 -14.42
C VAL A 73 1.91 -0.89 -14.13
N VAL A 74 2.38 -0.86 -12.89
CA VAL A 74 3.45 0.05 -12.47
C VAL A 74 4.81 -0.37 -13.05
N PRO A 75 5.54 0.56 -13.71
CA PRO A 75 6.87 0.28 -14.26
C PRO A 75 7.86 -0.16 -13.17
N LYS A 76 8.79 -1.06 -13.53
CA LYS A 76 9.84 -1.67 -12.69
C LYS A 76 9.43 -2.86 -11.83
N PHE A 77 8.15 -3.06 -11.49
CA PHE A 77 7.74 -4.25 -10.75
C PHE A 77 7.67 -5.49 -11.65
N VAL A 78 6.98 -5.36 -12.79
CA VAL A 78 6.85 -6.44 -13.79
C VAL A 78 7.41 -6.00 -15.14
N GLN A 79 7.14 -4.75 -15.53
CA GLN A 79 7.50 -4.21 -16.85
C GLN A 79 8.89 -3.57 -16.85
N ASP A 80 9.57 -3.61 -18.01
CA ASP A 80 10.91 -3.05 -18.13
C ASP A 80 10.92 -1.51 -17.98
N PRO A 81 12.00 -0.94 -17.41
CA PRO A 81 12.10 0.51 -17.18
C PRO A 81 11.95 1.34 -18.47
N ASP A 82 12.31 0.75 -19.62
CA ASP A 82 12.30 1.41 -20.92
C ASP A 82 10.93 1.33 -21.63
N ALA A 83 9.97 0.58 -21.07
CA ALA A 83 8.66 0.38 -21.68
C ALA A 83 7.72 1.58 -21.55
N TYR A 84 7.99 2.50 -20.59
CA TYR A 84 7.17 3.70 -20.39
C TYR A 84 7.98 4.97 -20.61
N THR A 85 7.47 5.82 -21.48
CA THR A 85 7.98 7.17 -21.68
C THR A 85 7.29 8.13 -20.72
N VAL A 86 8.09 8.92 -20.00
CA VAL A 86 7.57 9.97 -19.12
C VAL A 86 6.93 11.06 -20.00
N PRO A 87 5.71 11.54 -19.68
CA PRO A 87 5.07 12.62 -20.42
C PRO A 87 5.92 13.89 -20.45
N LEU A 88 5.88 14.65 -21.57
CA LEU A 88 6.62 15.90 -21.72
C LEU A 88 5.91 17.12 -21.08
N GLY A 89 4.57 17.10 -21.04
CA GLY A 89 3.81 18.19 -20.42
C GLY A 89 4.11 18.31 -18.93
N TYR A 90 4.33 19.52 -18.43
CA TYR A 90 4.74 19.75 -17.04
C TYR A 90 3.80 19.07 -16.03
N SER A 91 2.49 19.29 -16.13
CA SER A 91 1.50 18.74 -15.19
C SER A 91 1.38 17.21 -15.29
N SER A 92 1.40 16.65 -16.51
CA SER A 92 1.30 15.20 -16.70
C SER A 92 2.58 14.49 -16.29
N ARG A 93 3.74 15.12 -16.48
CA ARG A 93 5.05 14.67 -15.99
C ARG A 93 5.06 14.57 -14.47
N GLU A 94 4.66 15.63 -13.78
CA GLU A 94 4.64 15.63 -12.31
C GLU A 94 3.67 14.60 -11.75
N PHE A 95 2.46 14.50 -12.33
CA PHE A 95 1.50 13.48 -11.94
C PHE A 95 2.07 12.06 -12.11
N TYR A 96 2.63 11.77 -13.28
CA TYR A 96 3.23 10.47 -13.56
C TYR A 96 4.38 10.14 -12.58
N CYS A 97 5.29 11.08 -12.37
CA CYS A 97 6.44 10.86 -11.49
C CYS A 97 6.00 10.65 -10.03
N ARG A 98 5.08 11.47 -9.53
CA ARG A 98 4.67 11.45 -8.12
C ARG A 98 3.70 10.34 -7.76
N ILE A 99 2.91 9.82 -8.71
CA ILE A 99 1.88 8.81 -8.44
C ILE A 99 2.27 7.43 -8.99
N VAL A 100 2.74 7.37 -10.25
CA VAL A 100 2.99 6.09 -10.94
C VAL A 100 4.42 5.62 -10.70
N TRP A 101 5.40 6.47 -10.97
CA TRP A 101 6.83 6.12 -10.86
C TRP A 101 7.29 5.97 -9.42
N SER A 102 6.71 6.73 -8.49
CA SER A 102 6.98 6.68 -7.06
C SER A 102 6.45 5.45 -6.35
N HIS A 103 5.61 4.65 -7.03
CA HIS A 103 4.92 3.48 -6.49
C HIS A 103 3.88 3.80 -5.40
N PHE A 104 3.44 5.05 -5.30
CA PHE A 104 2.47 5.51 -4.30
C PHE A 104 1.20 4.63 -4.22
N ILE A 105 0.60 4.27 -5.37
CA ILE A 105 -0.65 3.50 -5.41
C ILE A 105 -0.51 2.11 -4.76
N PRO A 106 0.38 1.21 -5.23
CA PRO A 106 0.48 -0.14 -4.66
C PRO A 106 0.87 -0.12 -3.17
N PHE A 107 1.74 0.81 -2.74
CA PHE A 107 2.10 0.92 -1.33
C PHE A 107 0.93 1.44 -0.47
N SER A 108 0.19 2.46 -0.93
CA SER A 108 -0.96 3.00 -0.21
C SER A 108 -2.07 1.95 -0.05
N LEU A 109 -2.29 1.12 -1.07
CA LEU A 109 -3.25 0.02 -1.00
C LEU A 109 -2.76 -1.09 -0.06
N GLY A 110 -1.46 -1.42 -0.06
CA GLY A 110 -0.87 -2.35 0.88
C GLY A 110 -1.06 -1.92 2.34
N ILE A 111 -0.82 -0.65 2.66
CA ILE A 111 -1.06 -0.11 4.01
C ILE A 111 -2.56 -0.15 4.33
N THR A 112 -3.43 0.23 3.39
CA THR A 112 -4.89 0.13 3.56
C THR A 112 -5.32 -1.31 3.90
N SER A 113 -4.71 -2.31 3.27
CA SER A 113 -4.93 -3.73 3.54
C SER A 113 -4.53 -4.11 4.98
N VAL A 114 -3.34 -3.69 5.44
CA VAL A 114 -2.88 -3.89 6.83
C VAL A 114 -3.83 -3.27 7.85
N TYR A 115 -4.27 -2.03 7.62
CA TYR A 115 -5.21 -1.35 8.52
C TYR A 115 -6.61 -1.99 8.48
N THR A 116 -7.03 -2.52 7.33
CA THR A 116 -8.28 -3.29 7.23
C THR A 116 -8.19 -4.59 8.04
N CYS A 117 -7.05 -5.27 8.01
CA CYS A 117 -6.78 -6.43 8.87
C CYS A 117 -6.78 -6.06 10.36
N LEU A 118 -6.23 -4.90 10.73
CA LEU A 118 -6.31 -4.39 12.10
C LEU A 118 -7.75 -4.14 12.54
N VAL A 119 -8.56 -3.50 11.69
CA VAL A 119 -10.00 -3.29 11.94
C VAL A 119 -10.71 -4.63 12.13
N LEU A 120 -10.41 -5.63 11.30
CA LEU A 120 -10.97 -6.98 11.43
C LEU A 120 -10.56 -7.63 12.77
N ALA A 121 -9.30 -7.53 13.18
CA ALA A 121 -8.82 -8.09 14.45
C ALA A 121 -9.51 -7.41 15.65
N ILE A 122 -9.64 -6.09 15.63
CA ILE A 122 -10.32 -5.31 16.68
C ILE A 122 -11.81 -5.68 16.73
N GLU A 123 -12.47 -5.79 15.58
CA GLU A 123 -13.87 -6.19 15.47
C GLU A 123 -14.12 -7.54 16.16
N ARG A 124 -13.25 -8.52 15.89
CA ARG A 124 -13.31 -9.85 16.50
C ARG A 124 -13.04 -9.81 17.98
N TRP A 125 -12.05 -9.03 18.40
CA TRP A 125 -11.74 -8.84 19.80
C TRP A 125 -12.94 -8.28 20.58
N PHE A 126 -13.61 -7.24 20.06
CA PHE A 126 -14.81 -6.71 20.71
C PHE A 126 -15.97 -7.70 20.70
N ALA A 127 -16.16 -8.44 19.60
CA ALA A 127 -17.23 -9.45 19.50
C ALA A 127 -17.09 -10.56 20.56
N VAL A 128 -15.86 -10.98 20.86
CA VAL A 128 -15.58 -12.07 21.82
C VAL A 128 -15.45 -11.53 23.25
N ILE A 129 -14.66 -10.49 23.47
CA ILE A 129 -14.29 -10.04 24.82
C ILE A 129 -15.38 -9.17 25.46
N ARG A 130 -16.09 -8.36 24.67
CA ARG A 130 -17.10 -7.38 25.14
C ARG A 130 -18.38 -7.47 24.30
N PRO A 131 -19.12 -8.60 24.34
CA PRO A 131 -20.27 -8.85 23.46
C PRO A 131 -21.40 -7.84 23.60
N VAL A 132 -21.67 -7.34 24.83
CA VAL A 132 -22.70 -6.31 25.07
C VAL A 132 -22.34 -4.99 24.38
N PHE A 133 -21.12 -4.50 24.61
CA PHE A 133 -20.61 -3.29 23.95
C PHE A 133 -20.57 -3.44 22.42
N TYR A 134 -20.18 -4.61 21.92
CA TYR A 134 -20.17 -4.91 20.50
C TYR A 134 -21.58 -4.84 19.88
N LYS A 135 -22.61 -5.33 20.58
CA LYS A 135 -24.00 -5.25 20.11
C LYS A 135 -24.50 -3.80 20.05
N GLU A 136 -24.08 -2.96 20.99
CA GLU A 136 -24.51 -1.56 21.08
C GLU A 136 -23.76 -0.60 20.14
N LYS A 137 -22.44 -0.77 20.00
CA LYS A 137 -21.58 0.23 19.34
C LYS A 137 -21.09 -0.14 17.95
N PHE A 138 -20.94 -1.44 17.68
CA PHE A 138 -20.49 -1.88 16.35
C PHE A 138 -21.71 -2.04 15.44
N GLY A 139 -22.06 -1.00 14.69
CA GLY A 139 -23.05 -1.08 13.63
C GLY A 139 -22.41 -1.16 12.24
N VAL A 140 -23.23 -1.24 11.19
CA VAL A 140 -22.77 -1.12 9.79
C VAL A 140 -22.09 0.23 9.56
N ARG A 141 -22.67 1.32 10.09
CA ARG A 141 -22.09 2.67 9.99
C ARG A 141 -20.70 2.74 10.62
N THR A 142 -20.52 2.15 11.80
CA THR A 142 -19.22 2.08 12.48
C THR A 142 -18.19 1.37 11.61
N MET A 143 -18.56 0.23 11.00
CA MET A 143 -17.66 -0.49 10.09
C MET A 143 -17.27 0.33 8.87
N GLN A 144 -18.23 1.00 8.23
CA GLN A 144 -17.94 1.85 7.08
C GLN A 144 -17.00 3.00 7.45
N ILE A 145 -17.17 3.61 8.62
CA ILE A 145 -16.25 4.64 9.12
C ILE A 145 -14.85 4.04 9.32
N LEU A 146 -14.73 2.88 9.96
CA LEU A 146 -13.43 2.23 10.19
C LEU A 146 -12.74 1.83 8.87
N ILE A 147 -13.50 1.41 7.86
CA ILE A 147 -12.98 1.17 6.51
C ILE A 147 -12.49 2.48 5.90
N VAL A 148 -13.27 3.55 5.92
CA VAL A 148 -12.80 4.86 5.40
C VAL A 148 -11.53 5.31 6.12
N CYS A 149 -11.44 5.11 7.44
CA CYS A 149 -10.23 5.40 8.20
C CYS A 149 -9.02 4.57 7.74
N SER A 150 -9.18 3.30 7.32
CA SER A 150 -8.07 2.49 6.80
C SER A 150 -7.55 3.02 5.47
N TRP A 151 -8.44 3.49 4.59
CA TRP A 151 -8.08 4.15 3.33
C TRP A 151 -7.34 5.47 3.57
N VAL A 152 -7.85 6.31 4.48
CA VAL A 152 -7.21 7.57 4.85
C VAL A 152 -5.83 7.32 5.44
N ALA A 153 -5.69 6.30 6.30
CA ALA A 153 -4.40 5.90 6.86
C ALA A 153 -3.42 5.50 5.74
N GLY A 154 -3.83 4.63 4.81
CA GLY A 154 -2.99 4.21 3.69
C GLY A 154 -2.45 5.37 2.87
N ILE A 155 -3.32 6.33 2.52
CA ILE A 155 -2.94 7.53 1.77
C ILE A 155 -2.03 8.44 2.61
N ALA A 156 -2.35 8.65 3.88
CA ALA A 156 -1.62 9.57 4.76
C ALA A 156 -0.19 9.09 5.04
N PHE A 157 0.01 7.78 5.24
CA PHE A 157 1.34 7.22 5.47
C PHE A 157 2.22 7.24 4.21
N GLU A 158 1.63 7.09 3.02
CA GLU A 158 2.39 7.18 1.75
C GLU A 158 2.52 8.60 1.19
N ALA A 159 1.75 9.58 1.68
CA ALA A 159 1.79 10.95 1.19
C ALA A 159 3.20 11.59 1.17
N PRO A 160 4.11 11.34 2.13
CA PRO A 160 5.47 11.90 2.08
C PRO A 160 6.28 11.48 0.84
N VAL A 161 5.98 10.32 0.23
CA VAL A 161 6.63 9.87 -1.01
C VAL A 161 6.34 10.83 -2.17
N ILE A 162 5.12 11.36 -2.26
CA ILE A 162 4.70 12.33 -3.28
C ILE A 162 5.54 13.61 -3.20
N ALA A 163 5.89 14.04 -1.98
CA ALA A 163 6.70 15.23 -1.76
C ALA A 163 8.19 15.00 -2.11
N ARG A 164 8.63 13.75 -2.14
CA ARG A 164 10.03 13.36 -2.37
C ARG A 164 10.36 13.02 -3.83
N VAL A 165 9.42 13.19 -4.75
CA VAL A 165 9.60 12.91 -6.17
C VAL A 165 9.27 14.14 -6.99
N GLU A 166 10.10 14.41 -7.99
CA GLU A 166 9.86 15.46 -8.97
C GLU A 166 10.17 14.99 -10.39
N GLY A 167 9.44 15.56 -11.35
CA GLY A 167 9.69 15.41 -12.78
C GLY A 167 10.70 16.43 -13.28
N TYR A 168 11.75 15.94 -13.92
CA TYR A 168 12.83 16.74 -14.45
C TYR A 168 12.98 16.53 -15.96
N GLN A 169 13.23 17.62 -16.68
CA GLN A 169 13.62 17.60 -18.09
C GLN A 169 14.70 18.65 -18.28
N GLY A 170 15.87 18.24 -18.75
CA GLY A 170 16.95 19.17 -19.06
C GLY A 170 16.62 20.05 -20.27
N PRO A 171 17.24 21.23 -20.41
CA PRO A 171 16.99 22.14 -21.53
C PRO A 171 17.20 21.51 -22.91
N ASN A 172 18.12 20.53 -23.02
CA ASN A 172 18.47 19.84 -24.26
C ASN A 172 17.98 18.38 -24.29
N ASP A 173 17.23 17.94 -23.27
CA ASP A 173 16.76 16.55 -23.20
C ASP A 173 15.43 16.40 -23.94
N SER A 174 15.44 15.51 -24.93
CA SER A 174 14.23 15.09 -25.66
C SER A 174 13.37 14.10 -24.86
N LYS A 175 13.84 13.64 -23.68
CA LYS A 175 13.09 12.76 -22.77
C LYS A 175 12.99 13.36 -21.37
N ALA A 176 11.80 13.31 -20.78
CA ALA A 176 11.58 13.62 -19.38
C ALA A 176 11.98 12.44 -18.48
N ASN A 177 12.38 12.73 -17.25
CA ASN A 177 12.76 11.74 -16.25
C ASN A 177 12.15 12.08 -14.89
N CYS A 178 12.06 11.08 -14.01
CA CYS A 178 11.67 11.27 -12.62
C CYS A 178 12.89 11.09 -11.72
N LYS A 179 13.03 11.93 -10.69
CA LYS A 179 14.13 11.80 -9.72
C LYS A 179 13.61 11.98 -8.30
N TRP A 180 14.30 11.30 -7.37
CA TRP A 180 14.08 11.49 -5.95
C TRP A 180 14.74 12.78 -5.48
N THR A 181 14.02 13.61 -4.75
CA THR A 181 14.59 14.77 -4.06
C THR A 181 15.26 14.28 -2.78
N VAL A 182 16.52 14.65 -2.57
CA VAL A 182 17.28 14.25 -1.39
C VAL A 182 17.02 15.23 -0.26
N GLU A 183 16.45 14.75 0.85
CA GLU A 183 16.37 15.52 2.08
C GLU A 183 17.78 15.70 2.67
N THR A 184 18.25 16.94 2.74
CA THR A 184 19.61 17.26 3.21
C THR A 184 19.75 17.10 4.72
N ASN A 185 18.65 17.25 5.46
CA ASN A 185 18.64 17.02 6.90
C ASN A 185 18.46 15.52 7.21
N LYS A 186 19.58 14.84 7.48
CA LYS A 186 19.59 13.42 7.85
C LYS A 186 18.67 13.12 9.04
N GLN A 187 18.71 13.92 10.11
CA GLN A 187 17.92 13.64 11.31
C GLN A 187 16.41 13.70 11.04
N LYS A 188 15.94 14.67 10.25
CA LYS A 188 14.54 14.73 9.79
C LYS A 188 14.19 13.51 8.93
N SER A 189 15.06 13.13 8.01
CA SER A 189 14.83 11.99 7.11
C SER A 189 14.68 10.67 7.87
N TRP A 190 15.60 10.38 8.80
CA TRP A 190 15.56 9.18 9.65
C TRP A 190 14.37 9.20 10.62
N GLY A 191 14.09 10.33 11.25
CA GLY A 191 12.93 10.48 12.14
C GLY A 191 11.62 10.18 11.43
N LEU A 192 11.44 10.71 10.20
CA LEU A 192 10.27 10.41 9.39
C LEU A 192 10.21 8.94 8.99
N ALA A 193 11.32 8.34 8.56
CA ALA A 193 11.35 6.93 8.17
C ALA A 193 10.95 5.99 9.32
N ILE A 194 11.46 6.24 10.53
CA ILE A 194 11.11 5.45 11.73
C ILE A 194 9.63 5.62 12.06
N PHE A 195 9.13 6.85 12.05
CA PHE A 195 7.72 7.14 12.32
C PHE A 195 6.79 6.42 11.33
N LEU A 196 7.09 6.51 10.03
CA LEU A 196 6.30 5.86 8.98
C LEU A 196 6.36 4.34 9.11
N PHE A 197 7.55 3.75 9.29
CA PHE A 197 7.71 2.30 9.48
C PHE A 197 6.95 1.79 10.72
N ALA A 198 7.04 2.51 11.82
CA ALA A 198 6.34 2.16 13.05
C ALA A 198 4.82 2.21 12.85
N GLY A 199 4.30 3.27 12.24
CA GLY A 199 2.87 3.45 11.98
C GLY A 199 2.30 2.43 11.00
N GLN A 200 2.97 2.21 9.87
CA GLN A 200 2.43 1.41 8.77
C GLN A 200 2.46 -0.11 9.05
N THR A 201 3.40 -0.59 9.88
CA THR A 201 3.61 -2.04 10.07
C THR A 201 3.72 -2.42 11.53
N PHE A 202 4.62 -1.82 12.29
CA PHE A 202 4.92 -2.29 13.65
C PHE A 202 3.70 -2.18 14.58
N VAL A 203 3.08 -1.01 14.65
CA VAL A 203 1.92 -0.75 15.51
C VAL A 203 0.72 -1.63 15.10
N PRO A 204 0.29 -1.68 13.82
CA PRO A 204 -0.79 -2.57 13.39
C PRO A 204 -0.51 -4.05 13.73
N CYS A 205 0.69 -4.56 13.45
CA CYS A 205 1.05 -5.94 13.75
C CYS A 205 1.01 -6.24 15.25
N CYS A 206 1.57 -5.37 16.09
CA CYS A 206 1.53 -5.54 17.55
C CYS A 206 0.09 -5.56 18.07
N LEU A 207 -0.78 -4.67 17.58
CA LEU A 207 -2.18 -4.62 17.98
C LEU A 207 -2.97 -5.84 17.51
N ILE A 208 -2.73 -6.33 16.30
CA ILE A 208 -3.33 -7.56 15.78
C ILE A 208 -2.92 -8.76 16.64
N VAL A 209 -1.62 -8.92 16.90
CA VAL A 209 -1.09 -10.02 17.72
C VAL A 209 -1.67 -9.94 19.12
N PHE A 210 -1.66 -8.77 19.75
CA PHE A 210 -2.27 -8.56 21.06
C PHE A 210 -3.75 -8.95 21.08
N ALA A 211 -4.53 -8.49 20.10
CA ALA A 211 -5.95 -8.80 20.00
C ALA A 211 -6.19 -10.31 19.92
N TYR A 212 -5.45 -11.03 19.08
CA TYR A 212 -5.60 -12.48 18.95
C TYR A 212 -5.12 -13.24 20.19
N VAL A 213 -3.95 -12.89 20.76
CA VAL A 213 -3.45 -13.52 21.98
C VAL A 213 -4.47 -13.39 23.11
N HIS A 214 -5.03 -12.19 23.31
CA HIS A 214 -6.05 -11.96 24.34
C HIS A 214 -7.37 -12.69 24.05
N ILE A 215 -7.73 -12.93 22.79
CA ILE A 215 -8.88 -13.78 22.45
C ILE A 215 -8.62 -15.23 22.85
N PHE A 216 -7.42 -15.74 22.64
CA PHE A 216 -7.08 -17.14 22.93
C PHE A 216 -6.88 -17.43 24.41
N THR A 217 -6.41 -16.46 25.20
CA THR A 217 -6.14 -16.66 26.63
C THR A 217 -7.37 -16.49 27.52
N ARG A 218 -8.54 -16.20 26.95
CA ARG A 218 -9.75 -15.80 27.68
C ARG A 218 -10.95 -16.64 27.28
#